data_AF-A0A914W1S2-F1
#
_entry.id   AF-A0A914W1S2-F1
#
_cell.length_a   1.000
_cell.length_b   1.000
_cell.length_c   1.000
_cell.angle_alpha   90.00
_cell.angle_beta   90.00
_cell.angle_gamma   90.00
#
_symmetry.space_group_name_H-M   'P 1'
#
loop_
_entity.id
_entity.type
_entity.pdbx_description
1 polymer ?
#
loop_
_entity_poly.entity_id
_entity_poly.type
_entity_poly.pdbx_seq_one_letter_code
_entity_poly.pdbx_strand_id
1 'polypeptide(L)'
;MRYIYANYLNDFDWFFKVDDDSYVVVENMRKLLNRYNSTDHHYFGYKWEHELWTGFHSGGAGYVLSRTTFKLLVDSLSNRNVCAEGWAEDVEVGRCLHNLGINPEVVKENGTNLFFPVHVTEYKMMGKVEEEKVNSNLISMHYLNPKEMRLIDFFIYRFRLEPT
;
A
#
# COMPACT_ATOMS: atom_id res chain seq x y z
N MET A 1 -3.70 -6.56 -13.17
CA MET A 1 -3.59 -7.79 -12.35
C MET A 1 -3.49 -9.08 -13.17
N ARG A 2 -4.44 -9.42 -14.06
CA ARG A 2 -4.42 -10.69 -14.83
C ARG A 2 -3.10 -10.98 -15.57
N TYR A 3 -2.50 -9.97 -16.19
CA TYR A 3 -1.20 -10.11 -16.84
C TYR A 3 -0.08 -10.52 -15.87
N ILE A 4 -0.01 -9.85 -14.72
CA ILE A 4 0.98 -10.16 -13.67
C ILE A 4 0.76 -11.57 -13.12
N TYR A 5 -0.49 -11.96 -12.89
CA TYR A 5 -0.83 -13.32 -12.49
C TYR A 5 -0.37 -14.37 -13.51
N ALA A 6 -0.64 -14.17 -14.80
CA ALA A 6 -0.33 -15.15 -15.83
C ALA A 6 1.17 -15.32 -16.08
N ASN A 7 1.97 -14.27 -15.85
CA ASN A 7 3.38 -14.25 -16.25
C ASN A 7 4.36 -14.29 -15.07
N TYR A 8 3.94 -13.85 -13.87
CA TYR A 8 4.86 -13.55 -12.77
C TYR A 8 4.37 -14.03 -11.39
N LEU A 9 3.24 -14.74 -11.30
CA LEU A 9 2.68 -15.14 -9.99
C LEU A 9 3.67 -15.91 -9.12
N ASN A 10 4.46 -16.81 -9.72
CA ASN A 10 5.40 -17.66 -9.00
C ASN A 10 6.80 -17.06 -8.87
N ASP A 11 7.04 -15.91 -9.50
CA ASP A 11 8.35 -15.25 -9.49
C ASP A 11 8.50 -14.27 -8.32
N PHE A 12 7.38 -13.89 -7.68
CA PHE A 12 7.35 -12.91 -6.61
C PHE A 12 6.54 -13.39 -5.39
N ASP A 13 6.99 -12.99 -4.21
CA ASP A 13 6.32 -13.25 -2.94
C ASP A 13 5.22 -12.23 -2.60
N TRP A 14 5.37 -11.02 -3.11
CA TRP A 14 4.53 -9.88 -2.75
C TRP A 14 4.21 -9.06 -3.99
N PHE A 15 2.97 -8.58 -4.05
CA PHE A 15 2.45 -7.76 -5.15
C PHE A 15 2.01 -6.42 -4.59
N PHE A 16 2.59 -5.33 -5.08
CA PHE A 16 2.30 -3.99 -4.64
C PHE A 16 1.68 -3.18 -5.78
N LYS A 17 0.49 -2.62 -5.55
CA LYS A 17 -0.17 -1.67 -6.44
C LYS A 17 -0.10 -0.29 -5.81
N VAL A 18 0.23 0.72 -6.60
CA VAL A 18 0.32 2.11 -6.18
C VAL A 18 0.06 3.02 -7.37
N ASP A 19 -0.40 4.24 -7.14
CA ASP A 19 -0.60 5.25 -8.18
C ASP A 19 0.74 5.94 -8.55
N ASP A 20 0.80 6.54 -9.74
CA ASP A 20 2.03 7.12 -10.32
C ASP A 20 2.41 8.50 -9.76
N ASP A 21 1.55 9.06 -8.92
CA ASP A 21 1.75 10.26 -8.11
C ASP A 21 2.09 9.92 -6.63
N SER A 22 2.64 8.73 -6.40
CA SER A 22 3.11 8.28 -5.09
C SER A 22 4.59 7.95 -5.07
N TYR A 23 5.24 8.20 -3.93
CA TYR A 23 6.63 7.82 -3.69
C TYR A 23 6.71 6.67 -2.69
N VAL A 24 7.64 5.73 -2.93
CA VAL A 24 7.75 4.48 -2.19
C VAL A 24 9.18 4.27 -1.72
N VAL A 25 9.35 4.04 -0.41
CA VAL A 25 10.62 3.63 0.20
C VAL A 25 10.65 2.11 0.28
N VAL A 26 11.20 1.47 -0.75
CA VAL A 26 11.15 0.01 -0.96
C VAL A 26 11.86 -0.75 0.17
N GLU A 27 12.91 -0.19 0.75
CA GLU A 27 13.67 -0.75 1.88
C GLU A 27 12.79 -0.90 3.11
N ASN A 28 11.98 0.12 3.41
CA ASN A 28 11.05 0.09 4.54
C ASN A 28 9.92 -0.91 4.28
N MET A 29 9.43 -0.99 3.04
CA MET A 29 8.46 -2.02 2.66
C MET A 29 9.06 -3.42 2.84
N ARG A 30 10.28 -3.67 2.37
CA ARG A 30 10.97 -4.96 2.54
C ARG A 30 11.13 -5.31 4.02
N LYS A 31 11.49 -4.34 4.87
CA LYS A 31 11.58 -4.52 6.32
C LYS A 31 10.24 -4.94 6.95
N LEU A 32 9.13 -4.32 6.53
CA LEU A 32 7.79 -4.72 6.95
C LEU A 32 7.49 -6.17 6.53
N LEU A 33 7.67 -6.48 5.25
CA LEU A 33 7.24 -7.74 4.64
C LEU A 33 8.07 -8.95 5.10
N ASN A 34 9.33 -8.75 5.49
CA ASN A 34 10.19 -9.79 6.07
C ASN A 34 9.65 -10.37 7.40
N ARG A 35 8.62 -9.76 8.00
CA ARG A 35 8.00 -10.23 9.24
C ARG A 35 6.85 -11.22 9.02
N TYR A 36 6.47 -11.47 7.77
CA TYR A 36 5.28 -12.22 7.39
C TYR A 36 5.60 -13.26 6.33
N ASN A 37 4.82 -14.33 6.26
CA ASN A 37 4.97 -15.33 5.19
C ASN A 37 4.09 -14.95 4.01
N SER A 38 4.65 -14.95 2.80
CA SER A 38 3.91 -14.69 1.55
C SER A 38 2.88 -15.77 1.20
N THR A 39 2.92 -16.91 1.89
CA THR A 39 1.96 -18.01 1.75
C THR A 39 0.69 -17.81 2.57
N ASP A 40 0.74 -16.95 3.58
CA ASP A 40 -0.42 -16.59 4.40
C ASP A 40 -1.23 -15.46 3.74
N HIS A 41 -2.48 -15.27 4.16
CA HIS A 41 -3.33 -14.23 3.60
C HIS A 41 -3.04 -12.87 4.20
N HIS A 42 -2.29 -12.05 3.46
CA HIS A 42 -2.02 -10.66 3.83
C HIS A 42 -2.54 -9.64 2.83
N TYR A 43 -3.07 -8.54 3.38
CA TYR A 43 -3.53 -7.35 2.67
C TYR A 43 -3.18 -6.11 3.51
N PHE A 44 -2.12 -5.39 3.14
CA PHE A 44 -1.57 -4.25 3.89
C PHE A 44 -1.72 -2.94 3.12
N GLY A 45 -1.81 -1.83 3.85
CA GLY A 45 -1.86 -0.49 3.27
C GLY A 45 -2.41 0.53 4.27
N TYR A 46 -2.85 1.68 3.77
CA TYR A 46 -3.60 2.64 4.60
C TYR A 46 -5.09 2.29 4.57
N LYS A 47 -5.66 1.85 5.71
CA LYS A 47 -7.08 1.47 5.80
C LYS A 47 -7.99 2.69 5.86
N TRP A 48 -8.89 2.80 4.89
CA TRP A 48 -10.08 3.63 4.97
C TRP A 48 -11.28 2.80 5.45
N GLU A 49 -12.19 3.44 6.17
CA GLU A 49 -13.44 2.83 6.67
C GLU A 49 -14.70 3.58 6.18
N HIS A 50 -14.52 4.65 5.40
CA HIS A 50 -15.61 5.22 4.62
C HIS A 50 -15.87 4.31 3.41
N GLU A 51 -17.02 4.36 2.74
CA GLU A 51 -17.46 3.46 1.63
C GLU A 51 -17.67 1.96 1.95
N LEU A 52 -16.83 1.35 2.78
CA LEU A 52 -16.91 -0.06 3.14
C LEU A 52 -16.68 -0.23 4.64
N TRP A 53 -17.67 -0.78 5.35
CA TRP A 53 -17.63 -0.92 6.81
C TRP A 53 -16.50 -1.83 7.30
N THR A 54 -16.09 -2.82 6.49
CA THR A 54 -14.90 -3.66 6.76
C THR A 54 -13.59 -2.93 6.47
N GLY A 55 -13.68 -1.84 5.73
CA GLY A 55 -12.61 -1.02 5.23
C GLY A 55 -11.94 -1.57 3.97
N PHE A 56 -11.14 -0.72 3.35
CA PHE A 56 -10.31 -1.02 2.19
C PHE A 56 -8.98 -0.26 2.28
N HIS A 57 -7.95 -0.68 1.54
CA HIS A 57 -6.70 0.07 1.50
C HIS A 57 -6.68 1.08 0.37
N SER A 58 -6.26 2.31 0.66
CA SER A 58 -6.16 3.40 -0.32
C SER A 58 -5.37 3.01 -1.57
N GLY A 59 -5.96 3.20 -2.75
CA GLY A 59 -5.32 2.94 -4.03
C GLY A 59 -4.12 3.85 -4.30
N GLY A 60 -4.21 5.12 -3.89
CA GLY A 60 -3.16 6.14 -4.04
C GLY A 60 -1.91 5.81 -3.25
N ALA A 61 -2.02 5.76 -1.92
CA ALA A 61 -0.93 5.30 -1.04
C ALA A 61 -0.43 3.89 -1.40
N GLY A 62 -1.25 3.11 -2.08
CA GLY A 62 -0.95 1.77 -2.50
C GLY A 62 -1.23 0.74 -1.40
N TYR A 63 -1.31 -0.50 -1.86
CA TYR A 63 -1.58 -1.65 -1.01
C TYR A 63 -0.75 -2.86 -1.46
N VAL A 64 -0.37 -3.68 -0.49
CA VAL A 64 0.42 -4.88 -0.68
C VAL A 64 -0.46 -6.11 -0.49
N LEU A 65 -0.32 -7.08 -1.39
CA LEU A 65 -0.94 -8.39 -1.32
C LEU A 65 0.16 -9.45 -1.24
N SER A 66 0.01 -10.39 -0.32
CA SER A 66 0.79 -11.65 -0.37
C SER A 66 0.53 -12.40 -1.67
N ARG A 67 1.46 -13.28 -2.09
CA ARG A 67 1.25 -14.15 -3.27
C ARG A 67 -0.05 -14.95 -3.18
N THR A 68 -0.36 -15.54 -2.02
CA THR A 68 -1.60 -16.31 -1.84
C THR A 68 -2.84 -15.43 -1.97
N THR A 69 -2.86 -14.24 -1.35
CA THR A 69 -3.99 -13.30 -1.49
C THR A 69 -4.13 -12.80 -2.92
N PHE A 70 -3.03 -12.44 -3.59
CA PHE A 70 -3.06 -11.98 -4.98
C PHE A 70 -3.59 -13.06 -5.92
N LYS A 71 -3.13 -14.31 -5.74
CA LYS A 71 -3.64 -15.47 -6.48
C LYS A 71 -5.16 -15.59 -6.34
N LEU A 72 -5.64 -15.64 -5.10
CA LEU A 72 -7.06 -15.85 -4.79
C LEU A 72 -7.93 -14.70 -5.33
N LEU A 73 -7.48 -13.46 -5.18
CA LEU A 73 -8.13 -12.28 -5.72
C LEU A 73 -8.31 -12.43 -7.24
N VAL A 74 -7.22 -12.67 -7.98
CA VAL A 74 -7.25 -12.71 -9.45
C VAL A 74 -8.09 -13.88 -9.96
N ASP A 75 -8.00 -15.05 -9.33
CA ASP A 75 -8.83 -16.21 -9.64
C ASP A 75 -10.33 -15.92 -9.45
N SER A 76 -10.68 -15.02 -8.54
CA SER A 76 -12.07 -14.67 -8.19
C SER A 76 -12.64 -13.52 -9.01
N LEU A 77 -11.83 -12.76 -9.75
CA LEU A 77 -12.27 -11.56 -10.49
C LEU A 77 -13.37 -11.83 -11.52
N SER A 78 -13.51 -13.05 -12.03
CA SER A 78 -14.61 -13.42 -12.95
C SER A 78 -15.92 -13.76 -12.25
N ASN A 79 -15.89 -14.03 -10.95
CA ASN A 79 -17.08 -14.36 -10.17
C ASN A 79 -17.75 -13.09 -9.65
N ARG A 80 -18.80 -12.64 -10.35
CA ARG A 80 -19.54 -11.41 -10.02
C ARG A 80 -20.27 -11.42 -8.67
N ASN A 81 -20.51 -12.61 -8.11
CA ASN A 81 -21.09 -12.73 -6.76
C ASN A 81 -20.05 -12.46 -5.67
N VAL A 82 -18.76 -12.56 -5.98
CA VAL A 82 -17.66 -12.29 -5.05
C VAL A 82 -17.07 -10.91 -5.33
N CYS A 83 -16.79 -10.61 -6.60
CA CYS A 83 -16.10 -9.41 -7.03
C CYS A 83 -16.98 -8.64 -8.02
N ALA A 84 -17.58 -7.56 -7.53
CA ALA A 84 -18.41 -6.67 -8.32
C ALA A 84 -17.57 -5.72 -9.17
N GLU A 85 -18.18 -5.13 -10.20
CA GLU A 85 -17.60 -3.95 -10.86
C GLU A 85 -18.09 -2.70 -10.15
N GLY A 86 -17.20 -1.74 -10.01
CA GLY A 86 -17.50 -0.45 -9.40
C GLY A 86 -16.57 0.63 -9.89
N TRP A 87 -16.78 1.84 -9.39
CA TRP A 87 -16.08 3.04 -9.83
C TRP A 87 -14.66 3.19 -9.27
N ALA A 88 -14.42 2.67 -8.06
CA ALA A 88 -13.17 2.82 -7.34
C ALA A 88 -12.52 1.45 -7.16
N GLU A 89 -11.37 1.27 -7.80
CA GLU A 89 -10.64 0.00 -7.84
C GLU A 89 -10.29 -0.52 -6.45
N ASP A 90 -9.84 0.35 -5.55
CA ASP A 90 -9.44 0.01 -4.20
C ASP A 90 -10.62 -0.41 -3.31
N VAL A 91 -11.77 0.25 -3.44
CA VAL A 91 -13.03 -0.14 -2.79
C VAL A 91 -13.48 -1.52 -3.28
N GLU A 92 -13.43 -1.77 -4.59
CA GLU A 92 -13.84 -3.05 -5.17
C GLU A 92 -12.89 -4.20 -4.80
N VAL A 93 -11.58 -3.95 -4.77
CA VAL A 93 -10.59 -4.92 -4.26
C VAL A 93 -10.87 -5.22 -2.78
N GLY A 94 -11.10 -4.20 -1.95
CA GLY A 94 -11.45 -4.38 -0.55
C GLY A 94 -12.72 -5.22 -0.36
N ARG A 95 -13.77 -4.94 -1.14
CA ARG A 95 -15.03 -5.69 -1.09
C ARG A 95 -14.85 -7.14 -1.54
N CYS A 96 -14.16 -7.37 -2.64
CA CYS A 96 -13.88 -8.70 -3.19
C CYS A 96 -13.07 -9.54 -2.19
N LEU A 97 -12.02 -8.97 -1.59
CA LEU A 97 -11.23 -9.64 -0.55
C LEU A 97 -12.06 -9.92 0.71
N HIS A 98 -12.90 -8.98 1.13
CA HIS A 98 -13.81 -9.19 2.27
C HIS A 98 -14.75 -10.37 2.04
N ASN A 99 -15.36 -10.48 0.84
CA ASN A 99 -16.22 -11.59 0.45
C ASN A 99 -15.47 -12.94 0.41
N LEU A 100 -14.14 -12.91 0.26
CA LEU A 100 -13.24 -14.05 0.35
C LEU A 100 -12.74 -14.33 1.77
N GLY A 101 -13.22 -13.59 2.77
CA GLY A 101 -12.83 -13.72 4.17
C GLY A 101 -11.53 -13.01 4.55
N ILE A 102 -11.01 -12.13 3.70
CA ILE A 102 -9.76 -11.39 3.90
C ILE A 102 -10.06 -9.91 4.13
N ASN A 103 -9.76 -9.41 5.32
CA ASN A 103 -9.96 -8.01 5.68
C ASN A 103 -8.64 -7.22 5.62
N PRO A 104 -8.68 -5.89 5.40
CA PRO A 104 -7.48 -5.05 5.43
C PRO A 104 -6.81 -5.03 6.80
N GLU A 105 -5.50 -5.25 6.81
CA GLU A 105 -4.67 -5.24 8.00
C GLU A 105 -4.04 -3.86 8.23
N VAL A 106 -4.21 -3.31 9.44
CA VAL A 106 -3.63 -2.01 9.79
C VAL A 106 -2.19 -2.21 10.27
N VAL A 107 -1.23 -1.69 9.51
CA VAL A 107 0.19 -1.72 9.87
C VAL A 107 0.67 -0.35 10.34
N LYS A 108 1.15 -0.31 11.58
CA LYS A 108 1.65 0.88 12.27
C LYS A 108 2.97 0.59 12.97
N GLU A 109 3.77 1.62 13.16
CA GLU A 109 4.95 1.58 14.01
C GLU A 109 5.00 2.86 14.84
N ASN A 110 5.25 2.72 16.15
CA ASN A 110 5.16 3.81 17.12
C ASN A 110 3.82 4.58 17.07
N GLY A 111 2.73 3.89 16.75
CA GLY A 111 1.38 4.48 16.63
C GLY A 111 1.08 5.15 15.28
N THR A 112 2.06 5.31 14.40
CA THR A 112 1.91 5.98 13.09
C THR A 112 1.75 4.95 11.97
N ASN A 113 0.87 5.24 11.00
CA ASN A 113 0.72 4.43 9.79
C ASN A 113 2.01 4.43 8.96
N LEU A 114 2.23 3.37 8.19
CA LEU A 114 3.38 3.29 7.28
C LEU A 114 3.05 3.75 5.86
N PHE A 115 1.77 3.86 5.52
CA PHE A 115 1.25 4.28 4.22
C PHE A 115 0.49 5.59 4.42
N PHE A 116 0.73 6.61 3.59
CA PHE A 116 0.12 7.93 3.73
C PHE A 116 -0.75 8.25 2.52
N PRO A 117 -2.09 8.30 2.67
CA PRO A 117 -3.04 8.36 1.56
C PRO A 117 -3.28 9.78 1.04
N VAL A 118 -2.78 10.80 1.73
CA VAL A 118 -2.89 12.22 1.36
C VAL A 118 -1.59 12.92 1.67
N HIS A 119 -1.34 14.03 0.98
CA HIS A 119 -0.05 14.72 1.00
C HIS A 119 0.36 14.98 2.46
N VAL A 120 1.65 14.85 2.80
CA VAL A 120 2.12 14.89 4.21
C VAL A 120 1.65 16.16 4.94
N THR A 121 1.59 17.29 4.24
CA THR A 121 1.05 18.55 4.80
C THR A 121 -0.46 18.49 5.06
N GLU A 122 -1.24 17.83 4.22
CA GLU A 122 -2.67 17.61 4.43
C GLU A 122 -2.91 16.62 5.57
N TYR A 123 -2.12 15.55 5.63
CA TYR A 123 -2.14 14.58 6.72
C TYR A 123 -1.80 15.23 8.07
N LYS A 124 -0.92 16.24 8.07
CA LYS A 124 -0.65 17.14 9.22
C LYS A 124 -1.87 17.97 9.58
N MET A 125 -2.53 18.60 8.61
CA MET A 125 -3.74 19.42 8.83
C MET A 125 -4.91 18.61 9.41
N MET A 126 -4.97 17.30 9.15
CA MET A 126 -5.94 16.38 9.77
C MET A 126 -5.65 16.09 11.27
N GLY A 127 -4.61 16.68 11.86
CA GLY A 127 -4.23 16.48 13.26
C GLY A 127 -3.68 15.08 13.55
N LYS A 128 -3.31 14.33 12.51
CA LYS A 128 -2.89 12.93 12.62
C LYS A 128 -1.38 12.73 12.80
N VAL A 129 -0.57 13.76 12.59
CA VAL A 129 0.89 13.73 12.75
C VAL A 129 1.38 15.05 13.34
N GLU A 130 2.04 14.98 14.49
CA GLU A 130 2.92 16.05 14.98
C GLU A 130 4.17 16.09 14.09
N GLU A 131 4.63 17.29 13.75
CA GLU A 131 5.66 17.61 12.74
C GLU A 131 6.96 16.79 12.83
N GLU A 132 7.27 16.22 14.00
CA GLU A 132 8.46 15.42 14.29
C GLU A 132 8.25 13.89 14.17
N LYS A 133 7.07 13.40 13.76
CA LYS A 133 6.71 11.97 13.81
C LYS A 133 6.32 11.34 12.45
N VAL A 134 6.84 11.85 11.33
CA VAL A 134 6.87 11.01 10.12
C VAL A 134 7.81 9.84 10.43
N ASN A 135 7.24 8.63 10.48
CA ASN A 135 7.98 7.46 10.89
C ASN A 135 9.17 7.22 9.96
N SER A 136 10.36 6.97 10.50
CA SER A 136 11.54 6.61 9.70
C SER A 136 11.33 5.36 8.84
N ASN A 137 10.33 4.55 9.18
CA ASN A 137 9.87 3.37 8.45
C ASN A 137 8.69 3.66 7.50
N LEU A 138 8.44 4.92 7.13
CA LEU A 138 7.46 5.29 6.10
C LEU A 138 7.68 4.44 4.84
N ILE A 139 6.60 3.82 4.35
CA ILE A 139 6.62 2.98 3.15
C ILE A 139 6.20 3.78 1.93
N SER A 140 5.08 4.50 2.00
CA SER A 140 4.60 5.27 0.85
C SER A 140 3.91 6.56 1.25
N MET A 141 3.97 7.52 0.34
CA MET A 141 3.28 8.79 0.44
C MET A 141 2.67 9.18 -0.90
N HIS A 142 1.45 9.69 -0.80
CA HIS A 142 0.59 10.17 -1.87
C HIS A 142 -0.04 11.47 -1.36
N TYR A 143 -0.45 12.46 -2.13
CA TYR A 143 -0.17 12.75 -3.53
C TYR A 143 1.18 13.47 -3.62
N LEU A 144 1.94 13.28 -4.68
CA LEU A 144 3.19 14.01 -4.93
C LEU A 144 3.32 14.37 -6.41
N ASN A 145 3.91 15.54 -6.67
CA ASN A 145 4.32 15.90 -8.02
C ASN A 145 5.74 15.37 -8.34
N PRO A 146 6.13 15.31 -9.64
CA PRO A 146 7.45 14.78 -10.03
C PRO A 146 8.66 15.55 -9.47
N LYS A 147 8.52 16.82 -9.09
CA LYS A 147 9.62 17.57 -8.45
C LYS A 147 9.83 17.10 -7.02
N GLU A 148 8.75 16.90 -6.26
CA GLU A 148 8.80 16.39 -4.89
C GLU A 148 9.41 15.00 -4.85
N MET A 149 8.96 14.09 -5.72
CA MET A 149 9.52 12.73 -5.81
C MET A 149 11.04 12.74 -6.07
N ARG A 150 11.51 13.61 -6.97
CA ARG A 150 12.95 13.74 -7.27
C ARG A 150 13.73 14.33 -6.11
N LEU A 151 13.16 15.28 -5.37
CA LEU A 151 13.79 15.83 -4.17
C LEU A 151 13.89 14.76 -3.08
N ILE A 152 12.82 13.99 -2.86
CA ILE A 152 12.82 12.88 -1.90
C ILE A 152 13.88 11.84 -2.29
N ASP A 153 13.93 11.40 -3.55
CA ASP A 153 14.96 10.48 -4.06
C ASP A 153 16.37 11.02 -3.84
N PHE A 154 16.58 12.31 -4.13
CA PHE A 154 17.86 12.96 -3.93
C PHE A 154 18.27 12.92 -2.46
N PHE A 155 17.39 13.32 -1.53
CA PHE A 155 17.74 13.38 -0.11
C PHE A 155 17.87 11.99 0.55
N ILE A 156 17.10 11.00 0.11
CA ILE A 156 17.15 9.64 0.69
C ILE A 156 18.36 8.87 0.15
N TYR A 157 18.61 8.90 -1.16
CA TYR A 157 19.56 7.97 -1.80
C TYR A 157 20.81 8.61 -2.37
N ARG A 158 20.78 9.90 -2.72
CA ARG A 158 21.88 10.55 -3.46
C ARG A 158 22.69 11.52 -2.61
N PHE A 159 22.05 12.17 -1.64
CA PHE A 159 22.70 13.12 -0.77
C PHE A 159 23.57 12.37 0.23
N ARG A 160 24.89 12.47 0.06
CA ARG A 160 25.89 12.01 1.03
C ARG A 160 26.79 13.18 1.35
N LEU A 161 26.88 13.54 2.62
CA LEU A 161 27.96 14.41 3.08
C LEU A 161 29.23 13.57 3.07
N GLU A 162 30.28 14.03 2.38
CA GLU A 162 31.58 13.38 2.53
C GLU A 162 32.04 13.53 3.98
N PRO A 163 32.59 12.47 4.58
CA PRO A 163 33.17 12.59 5.91
C PRO A 163 34.37 13.55 5.84
N THR A 164 34.33 14.61 6.64
CA THR A 164 35.45 15.54 6.88
C THR A 164 36.58 14.88 7.65
#